data_AF-A0A380FG43-F1
#
_entry.id   AF-A0A380FG43-F1
#
_cell.length_a   1.000
_cell.length_b   1.000
_cell.length_c   1.000
_cell.angle_alpha   90.00
_cell.angle_beta   90.00
_cell.angle_gamma   90.00
#
_symmetry.space_group_name_H-M   'P 1'
#
loop_
_entity.id
_entity.type
_entity.pdbx_description
1 polymer ?
#
loop_
_entity_poly.entity_id
_entity_poly.type
_entity_poly.pdbx_seq_one_letter_code
_entity_poly.pdbx_strand_id
1 'polypeptide(L)'
;MMSRKTYEKLAHVNGMFNVLEQQLIHSKDMALFRNEFFYVNHEHRENYEALRIYYKDSDENPVVDGACYIVALPEIFDKVDVFESELPFTWVYDQNGITETMKQISIPIQYLIAAALEVTDVHLFKPSGYTMGMNNWNIAQMRIFWQYTAIVRKNAQ
;
A
#
# COMPACT_ATOMS: atom_id res chain seq x y z
N MET A 1 38.07 33.64 -12.37
CA MET A 1 37.70 32.49 -11.52
C MET A 1 36.26 32.54 -10.97
N MET A 2 35.58 33.70 -10.92
CA MET A 2 34.19 33.81 -10.42
C MET A 2 33.12 33.21 -11.37
N SER A 3 33.31 33.31 -12.69
CA SER A 3 32.32 32.82 -13.67
C SER A 3 32.14 31.29 -13.67
N ARG A 4 33.24 30.53 -13.54
CA ARG A 4 33.23 29.07 -13.56
C ARG A 4 32.37 28.48 -12.42
N LYS A 5 32.48 29.02 -11.20
CA LYS A 5 31.63 28.62 -10.07
C LYS A 5 30.15 28.95 -10.29
N THR A 6 29.84 30.02 -11.03
CA THR A 6 28.45 30.38 -11.38
C THR A 6 27.86 29.43 -12.43
N TYR A 7 28.64 29.06 -13.46
CA TYR A 7 28.23 28.07 -14.46
C TYR A 7 28.02 26.68 -13.85
N GLU A 8 28.91 26.24 -12.96
CA GLU A 8 28.78 24.97 -12.24
C GLU A 8 27.50 24.95 -11.37
N LYS A 9 27.18 26.06 -10.69
CA LYS A 9 25.92 26.20 -9.94
C LYS A 9 24.68 26.15 -10.84
N LEU A 10 24.70 26.84 -11.97
CA LEU A 10 23.57 26.83 -12.92
C LEU A 10 23.35 25.44 -13.53
N ALA A 11 24.43 24.73 -13.87
CA ALA A 11 24.35 23.35 -14.35
C ALA A 11 23.77 22.40 -13.29
N HIS A 12 24.19 22.57 -12.03
CA HIS A 12 23.65 21.78 -10.91
C HIS A 12 22.15 22.07 -10.68
N VAL A 13 21.74 23.34 -10.72
CA VAL A 13 20.33 23.75 -10.59
C VAL A 13 19.49 23.18 -11.73
N ASN A 14 19.95 23.27 -12.98
CA ASN A 14 19.25 22.66 -14.12
C ASN A 14 19.17 21.13 -14.00
N GLY A 15 20.23 20.49 -13.51
CA GLY A 15 20.20 19.06 -13.20
C GLY A 15 19.13 18.69 -12.17
N MET A 16 19.02 19.48 -11.09
CA MET A 16 17.97 19.30 -10.08
C MET A 16 16.56 19.49 -10.67
N PHE A 17 16.35 20.51 -11.51
CA PHE A 17 15.05 20.74 -12.17
C PHE A 17 14.67 19.59 -13.10
N ASN A 18 15.62 19.05 -13.88
CA ASN A 18 15.36 17.90 -14.74
C ASN A 18 14.96 16.66 -13.94
N VAL A 19 15.62 16.39 -12.80
CA VAL A 19 15.25 15.28 -11.91
C VAL A 19 13.84 15.47 -11.35
N LEU A 20 13.51 16.69 -10.91
CA LEU A 20 12.19 17.02 -10.38
C LEU A 20 11.09 16.88 -11.45
N GLU A 21 11.36 17.33 -12.67
CA GLU A 21 10.43 17.17 -13.81
C GLU A 21 10.17 15.70 -14.13
N GLN A 22 11.23 14.88 -14.18
CA GLN A 22 11.10 13.44 -14.38
C GLN A 22 10.31 12.76 -13.25
N GLN A 23 10.53 13.17 -11.98
CA GLN A 23 9.75 12.67 -10.85
C GLN A 23 8.26 13.05 -10.97
N LEU A 24 7.94 14.28 -11.41
CA LEU A 24 6.56 14.72 -11.62
C LEU A 24 5.86 13.96 -12.75
N ILE A 25 6.56 13.71 -13.86
CA ILE A 25 6.04 12.92 -14.99
C ILE A 25 5.77 11.49 -14.52
N HIS A 26 6.76 10.86 -13.88
CA HIS A 26 6.63 9.50 -13.37
C HIS A 26 5.46 9.37 -12.38
N SER A 27 5.31 10.32 -11.45
CA SER A 27 4.19 10.35 -10.50
C SER A 27 2.82 10.41 -11.21
N LYS A 28 2.68 11.22 -12.26
CA LYS A 28 1.45 11.30 -13.06
C LYS A 28 1.15 10.00 -13.80
N ASP A 29 2.15 9.40 -14.43
CA ASP A 29 1.99 8.14 -15.16
C ASP A 29 1.57 7.01 -14.20
N MET A 30 2.19 6.96 -13.01
CA MET A 30 1.79 6.00 -11.98
C MET A 30 0.37 6.26 -11.47
N ALA A 31 -0.04 7.52 -11.31
CA ALA A 31 -1.42 7.84 -10.92
C ALA A 31 -2.44 7.42 -12.00
N LEU A 32 -2.10 7.59 -13.28
CA LEU A 32 -2.94 7.10 -14.39
C LEU A 32 -3.05 5.57 -14.36
N PHE A 33 -1.94 4.87 -14.17
CA PHE A 33 -1.94 3.40 -14.06
C PHE A 33 -2.79 2.90 -12.89
N ARG A 34 -2.69 3.54 -11.72
CA ARG A 34 -3.50 3.17 -10.53
C ARG A 34 -4.99 3.39 -10.76
N ASN A 35 -5.40 4.32 -11.62
CA ASN A 35 -6.83 4.50 -11.93
C ASN A 35 -7.47 3.27 -12.58
N GLU A 36 -6.67 2.37 -13.15
CA GLU A 36 -7.14 1.13 -13.78
C GLU A 36 -7.17 -0.06 -12.81
N PHE A 37 -6.71 0.14 -11.57
CA PHE A 37 -6.76 -0.91 -10.55
C PHE A 37 -8.20 -1.28 -10.22
N PHE A 38 -8.35 -2.51 -9.73
CA PHE A 38 -9.62 -2.91 -9.14
C PHE A 38 -9.84 -2.18 -7.81
N TYR A 39 -10.99 -1.53 -7.66
CA TYR A 39 -11.48 -1.02 -6.40
C TYR A 39 -12.90 -1.52 -6.14
N VAL A 40 -13.27 -1.78 -4.88
CA VAL A 40 -14.63 -2.23 -4.53
C VAL A 40 -15.66 -1.14 -4.78
N ASN A 41 -15.28 0.12 -4.60
CA ASN A 41 -16.07 1.32 -4.85
C ASN A 41 -15.15 2.54 -5.02
N HIS A 42 -15.73 3.74 -5.18
CA HIS A 42 -14.98 4.99 -5.30
C HIS A 42 -14.20 5.35 -4.03
N GLU A 43 -14.83 5.18 -2.87
CA GLU A 43 -14.27 5.45 -1.54
C GLU A 43 -12.97 4.65 -1.29
N HIS A 44 -12.94 3.37 -1.68
CA HIS A 44 -11.74 2.55 -1.59
C HIS A 44 -10.55 3.17 -2.35
N ARG A 45 -10.80 3.79 -3.51
CA ARG A 45 -9.76 4.48 -4.28
C ARG A 45 -9.30 5.76 -3.59
N GLU A 46 -10.24 6.57 -3.08
CA GLU A 46 -9.92 7.81 -2.38
C GLU A 46 -9.09 7.54 -1.12
N ASN A 47 -9.50 6.55 -0.33
CA ASN A 47 -8.78 6.09 0.86
C ASN A 47 -7.37 5.60 0.50
N TYR A 48 -7.22 4.85 -0.59
CA TYR A 48 -5.94 4.33 -1.03
C TYR A 48 -4.96 5.45 -1.42
N GLU A 49 -5.40 6.44 -2.19
CA GLU A 49 -4.54 7.57 -2.54
C GLU A 49 -4.18 8.42 -1.31
N ALA A 50 -5.11 8.60 -0.36
CA ALA A 50 -4.83 9.27 0.91
C ALA A 50 -3.76 8.54 1.74
N LEU A 51 -3.88 7.21 1.86
CA LEU A 51 -2.92 6.38 2.58
C LEU A 51 -1.52 6.40 1.95
N ARG A 52 -1.41 6.42 0.62
CA ARG A 52 -0.11 6.52 -0.05
C ARG A 52 0.59 7.85 0.22
N ILE A 53 -0.18 8.95 0.30
CA ILE A 53 0.35 10.28 0.64
C ILE A 53 0.86 10.28 2.09
N TYR A 54 0.15 9.60 2.99
CA TYR A 54 0.53 9.50 4.40
C TYR A 54 1.77 8.60 4.58
N TYR A 55 1.72 7.37 4.07
CA TYR A 55 2.83 6.42 4.08
C TYR A 55 3.74 6.63 2.87
N LYS A 56 4.62 7.62 2.96
CA LYS A 56 5.53 8.02 1.87
C LYS A 56 6.38 6.87 1.30
N ASP A 57 6.70 5.89 2.13
CA ASP A 57 7.44 4.69 1.73
C ASP A 57 6.70 3.84 0.69
N SER A 58 5.39 4.03 0.52
CA SER A 58 4.57 3.34 -0.49
C SER A 58 5.00 3.61 -1.94
N ASP A 59 5.68 4.73 -2.22
CA ASP A 59 6.16 5.01 -3.56
C ASP A 59 7.29 4.06 -3.97
N GLU A 60 8.19 3.74 -3.03
CA GLU A 60 9.38 2.92 -3.29
C GLU A 60 9.22 1.47 -2.83
N ASN A 61 8.41 1.20 -1.82
CA ASN A 61 8.21 -0.12 -1.23
C ASN A 61 6.87 -0.75 -1.66
N PRO A 62 6.87 -1.74 -2.56
CA PRO A 62 5.64 -2.41 -3.02
C PRO A 62 4.83 -3.08 -1.90
N VAL A 63 5.48 -3.48 -0.80
CA VAL A 63 4.80 -4.11 0.35
C VAL A 63 3.99 -3.05 1.11
N VAL A 64 4.56 -1.86 1.32
CA VAL A 64 3.84 -0.74 1.95
C VAL A 64 2.72 -0.25 1.04
N ASP A 65 2.96 -0.17 -0.27
CA ASP A 65 1.95 0.16 -1.28
C ASP A 65 0.76 -0.82 -1.25
N GLY A 66 1.06 -2.12 -1.23
CA GLY A 66 0.06 -3.17 -1.10
C GLY A 66 -0.69 -3.11 0.23
N ALA A 67 0.01 -2.81 1.32
CA ALA A 67 -0.62 -2.64 2.64
C ALA A 67 -1.58 -1.44 2.64
N CYS A 68 -1.20 -0.31 2.03
CA CYS A 68 -2.10 0.84 1.85
C CYS A 68 -3.36 0.45 1.07
N TYR A 69 -3.23 -0.37 0.02
CA TYR A 69 -4.37 -0.85 -0.76
C TYR A 69 -5.33 -1.71 0.08
N ILE A 70 -4.82 -2.62 0.92
CA ILE A 70 -5.68 -3.43 1.79
C ILE A 70 -6.35 -2.57 2.87
N VAL A 71 -5.59 -1.72 3.55
CA VAL A 71 -6.09 -0.88 4.65
C VAL A 71 -7.11 0.16 4.17
N ALA A 72 -7.04 0.55 2.90
CA ALA A 72 -7.98 1.47 2.27
C ALA A 72 -9.41 0.92 2.14
N LEU A 73 -9.62 -0.39 2.27
CA LEU A 73 -10.95 -0.98 2.20
C LEU A 73 -11.86 -0.29 3.22
N PRO A 74 -13.04 0.23 2.82
CA PRO A 74 -13.90 1.01 3.72
C PRO A 74 -14.23 0.29 5.04
N GLU A 75 -14.42 -1.03 4.98
CA GLU A 75 -14.67 -1.85 6.17
C GLU A 75 -13.54 -1.79 7.22
N ILE A 76 -12.30 -1.57 6.78
CA ILE A 76 -11.13 -1.38 7.65
C ILE A 76 -10.98 0.10 7.97
N PHE A 77 -10.94 0.94 6.94
CA PHE A 77 -10.63 2.37 7.05
C PHE A 77 -11.57 3.11 8.02
N ASP A 78 -12.86 2.75 8.06
CA ASP A 78 -13.85 3.38 8.94
C ASP A 78 -13.72 2.95 10.41
N LYS A 79 -13.07 1.82 10.68
CA LYS A 79 -12.96 1.22 12.02
C LYS A 79 -11.60 1.38 12.67
N VAL A 80 -10.61 1.78 11.90
CA VAL A 80 -9.22 1.86 12.32
C VAL A 80 -8.73 3.27 12.14
N ASP A 81 -8.17 3.86 13.21
CA ASP A 81 -7.41 5.10 13.05
C ASP A 81 -6.03 4.79 12.47
N VAL A 82 -5.99 4.72 11.14
CA VAL A 82 -4.80 4.39 10.36
C VAL A 82 -3.76 5.51 10.40
N PHE A 83 -4.16 6.75 10.69
CA PHE A 83 -3.26 7.91 10.69
C PHE A 83 -2.52 8.12 12.02
N GLU A 84 -2.85 7.35 13.05
CA GLU A 84 -2.07 7.32 14.30
C GLU A 84 -0.95 6.27 14.28
N SER A 85 -0.95 5.36 13.30
CA SER A 85 -0.03 4.23 13.23
C SER A 85 1.18 4.52 12.34
N GLU A 86 2.39 4.23 12.84
CA GLU A 86 3.64 4.35 12.09
C GLU A 86 3.71 3.37 10.91
N LEU A 87 3.18 2.16 11.07
CA LEU A 87 3.06 1.15 10.00
C LEU A 87 1.60 0.79 9.72
N PRO A 88 1.23 0.49 8.46
CA PRO A 88 -0.16 0.23 8.07
C PRO A 88 -0.88 -0.87 8.86
N PHE A 89 -0.16 -1.88 9.36
CA PHE A 89 -0.73 -3.04 10.07
C PHE A 89 -0.41 -3.08 11.58
N THR A 90 0.09 -1.98 12.16
CA THR A 90 0.45 -1.93 13.60
C THR A 90 -0.70 -2.31 14.52
N TRP A 91 -1.94 -2.01 14.11
CA TRP A 91 -3.16 -2.26 14.86
C TRP A 91 -3.65 -3.71 14.80
N VAL A 92 -3.05 -4.59 13.99
CA VAL A 92 -3.59 -5.94 13.71
C VAL A 92 -3.31 -6.92 14.85
N TYR A 93 -2.12 -6.86 15.45
CA TYR A 93 -1.71 -7.78 16.51
C TYR A 93 -0.82 -7.08 17.55
N ASP A 94 -0.82 -7.63 18.76
CA ASP A 94 0.03 -7.23 19.86
C ASP A 94 0.65 -8.47 20.54
N GLN A 95 1.28 -8.27 21.70
CA GLN A 95 1.88 -9.32 22.52
C GLN A 95 0.90 -10.44 22.96
N ASN A 96 -0.41 -10.19 22.93
CA ASN A 96 -1.46 -11.14 23.30
C ASN A 96 -2.12 -11.81 22.07
N GLY A 97 -1.65 -11.51 20.86
CA GLY A 97 -2.19 -12.03 19.60
C GLY A 97 -2.97 -10.99 18.81
N ILE A 98 -4.02 -11.40 18.09
CA ILE A 98 -4.84 -10.46 17.30
C ILE A 98 -5.59 -9.48 18.21
N THR A 99 -5.59 -8.20 17.85
CA THR A 99 -6.25 -7.15 18.63
C THR A 99 -7.77 -7.26 18.55
N GLU A 100 -8.49 -6.59 19.47
CA GLU A 100 -9.95 -6.50 19.40
C GLU A 100 -10.43 -5.80 18.12
N THR A 101 -9.67 -4.81 17.63
CA THR A 101 -9.94 -4.12 16.36
C THR A 101 -9.94 -5.11 15.19
N MET A 102 -8.93 -5.98 15.11
CA MET A 102 -8.86 -7.02 14.08
C MET A 102 -10.04 -8.01 14.17
N LYS A 103 -10.48 -8.35 15.38
CA LYS A 103 -11.64 -9.26 15.59
C LYS A 103 -12.97 -8.66 15.12
N GLN A 104 -13.09 -7.33 15.04
CA GLN A 104 -14.30 -6.63 14.55
C GLN A 104 -14.39 -6.53 13.02
N ILE A 105 -13.32 -6.91 12.31
CA ILE A 105 -13.30 -7.02 10.86
C ILE A 105 -13.94 -8.35 10.45
N SER A 106 -14.63 -8.39 9.30
CA SER A 106 -15.21 -9.63 8.81
C SER A 106 -14.15 -10.70 8.50
N ILE A 107 -14.49 -11.96 8.76
CA ILE A 107 -13.58 -13.11 8.62
C ILE A 107 -12.86 -13.17 7.25
N PRO A 108 -13.53 -12.96 6.10
CA PRO A 108 -12.84 -12.99 4.81
C PRO A 108 -11.79 -11.88 4.67
N ILE A 109 -12.04 -10.69 5.23
CA ILE A 109 -11.10 -9.57 5.21
C ILE A 109 -9.97 -9.80 6.22
N GLN A 110 -10.24 -10.43 7.37
CA GLN A 110 -9.19 -10.86 8.29
C GLN A 110 -8.17 -11.78 7.59
N TYR A 111 -8.63 -12.68 6.73
CA TYR A 111 -7.73 -13.52 5.93
C TYR A 111 -6.91 -12.72 4.91
N LEU A 112 -7.46 -11.66 4.31
CA LEU A 112 -6.71 -10.78 3.39
C LEU A 112 -5.58 -10.06 4.13
N ILE A 113 -5.87 -9.51 5.31
CA ILE A 113 -4.88 -8.86 6.16
C ILE A 113 -3.80 -9.86 6.59
N ALA A 114 -4.17 -11.06 7.03
CA ALA A 114 -3.22 -12.10 7.40
C ALA A 114 -2.36 -12.55 6.20
N ALA A 115 -2.96 -12.76 5.03
CA ALA A 115 -2.22 -13.08 3.81
C ALA A 115 -1.27 -11.94 3.39
N ALA A 116 -1.62 -10.68 3.67
CA ALA A 116 -0.74 -9.55 3.43
C ALA A 116 0.47 -9.56 4.38
N LEU A 117 0.25 -9.85 5.67
CA LEU A 117 1.32 -10.02 6.65
C LEU A 117 2.23 -11.23 6.36
N GLU A 118 1.68 -12.30 5.78
CA GLU A 118 2.44 -13.47 5.36
C GLU A 118 3.50 -13.14 4.29
N VAL A 119 3.30 -12.09 3.47
CA VAL A 119 4.31 -11.59 2.52
C VAL A 119 5.56 -11.07 3.25
N THR A 120 5.39 -10.57 4.48
CA THR A 120 6.48 -10.11 5.35
C THR A 120 6.97 -11.19 6.32
N ASP A 121 6.61 -12.45 6.08
CA ASP A 121 6.92 -13.61 6.93
C ASP A 121 6.32 -13.55 8.35
N VAL A 122 5.22 -12.80 8.50
CA VAL A 122 4.46 -12.71 9.75
C VAL A 122 3.22 -13.60 9.66
N HIS A 123 3.22 -14.69 10.43
CA HIS A 123 2.17 -15.72 10.40
C HIS A 123 1.26 -15.64 11.63
N LEU A 124 0.09 -15.01 11.49
CA LEU A 124 -0.86 -14.84 12.60
C LEU A 124 -1.79 -16.03 12.81
N PHE A 125 -2.10 -16.79 11.75
CA PHE A 125 -3.07 -17.88 11.78
C PHE A 125 -2.45 -19.23 11.42
N LYS A 126 -3.04 -20.28 11.97
CA LYS A 126 -2.77 -21.67 11.59
C LYS A 126 -4.09 -22.45 11.54
N PRO A 127 -4.60 -22.84 10.35
CA PRO A 127 -4.03 -22.66 9.00
C PRO A 127 -3.84 -21.19 8.59
N SER A 128 -2.94 -20.92 7.64
CA SER A 128 -2.56 -19.55 7.25
C SER A 128 -3.73 -18.76 6.66
N GLY A 129 -3.68 -17.44 6.75
CA GLY A 129 -4.61 -16.52 6.10
C GLY A 129 -4.73 -16.78 4.59
N TYR A 130 -3.62 -17.02 3.88
CA TYR A 130 -3.68 -17.43 2.47
C TYR A 130 -4.47 -18.74 2.28
N THR A 131 -4.18 -19.76 3.09
CA THR A 131 -4.86 -21.07 2.98
C THR A 131 -6.35 -20.94 3.27
N MET A 132 -6.71 -20.20 4.32
CA MET A 132 -8.11 -19.96 4.67
C MET A 132 -8.80 -19.11 3.60
N GLY A 133 -8.13 -18.09 3.08
CA GLY A 133 -8.62 -17.24 2.01
C GLY A 133 -8.94 -18.03 0.73
N MET A 134 -8.00 -18.83 0.25
CA MET A 134 -8.19 -19.63 -0.98
C MET A 134 -9.37 -20.61 -0.92
N ASN A 135 -9.78 -21.03 0.28
CA ASN A 135 -10.91 -21.93 0.48
C ASN A 135 -12.24 -21.19 0.73
N ASN A 136 -12.24 -19.87 0.98
CA ASN A 136 -13.42 -19.15 1.48
C ASN A 136 -13.71 -17.81 0.77
N TRP A 137 -12.76 -17.23 0.04
CA TRP A 137 -12.96 -15.94 -0.63
C TRP A 137 -13.95 -16.06 -1.79
N ASN A 138 -14.88 -15.11 -1.84
CA ASN A 138 -15.73 -14.89 -3.00
C ASN A 138 -14.99 -14.11 -4.09
N ILE A 139 -15.65 -13.89 -5.23
CA ILE A 139 -15.05 -13.21 -6.39
C ILE A 139 -14.56 -11.79 -6.05
N ALA A 140 -15.30 -11.04 -5.22
CA ALA A 140 -14.88 -9.70 -4.84
C ALA A 140 -13.57 -9.75 -4.03
N GLN A 141 -13.47 -10.63 -3.04
CA GLN A 141 -12.26 -10.81 -2.25
C GLN A 141 -11.09 -11.34 -3.09
N MET A 142 -11.35 -12.25 -4.05
CA MET A 142 -10.33 -12.72 -4.99
C MET A 142 -9.78 -11.58 -5.87
N ARG A 143 -10.64 -10.67 -6.34
CA ARG A 143 -10.20 -9.50 -7.12
C ARG A 143 -9.35 -8.54 -6.27
N ILE A 144 -9.71 -8.32 -5.00
CA ILE A 144 -8.88 -7.56 -4.06
C ILE A 144 -7.53 -8.24 -3.91
N PHE A 145 -7.52 -9.55 -3.64
CA PHE A 145 -6.30 -10.32 -3.45
C PHE A 145 -5.39 -10.28 -4.68
N TRP A 146 -5.93 -10.46 -5.89
CA TRP A 146 -5.13 -10.37 -7.13
C TRP A 146 -4.58 -8.98 -7.39
N GLN A 147 -5.37 -7.93 -7.11
CA GLN A 147 -4.87 -6.57 -7.23
C GLN A 147 -3.75 -6.30 -6.22
N TYR A 148 -3.92 -6.74 -4.98
CA TYR A 148 -2.89 -6.66 -3.94
C TYR A 148 -1.59 -7.36 -4.37
N THR A 149 -1.68 -8.61 -4.85
CA THR A 149 -0.48 -9.35 -5.27
C THR A 149 0.19 -8.71 -6.48
N ALA A 150 -0.58 -8.14 -7.42
CA ALA A 150 -0.04 -7.37 -8.54
C ALA A 150 0.73 -6.13 -8.09
N ILE A 151 0.24 -5.41 -7.08
CA ILE A 151 0.94 -4.25 -6.49
C ILE A 151 2.25 -4.70 -5.83
N VAL A 152 2.19 -5.70 -4.95
CA VAL A 152 3.38 -6.23 -4.25
C VAL A 152 4.43 -6.75 -5.23
N ARG A 153 4.01 -7.34 -6.34
CA ARG A 153 4.87 -7.88 -7.38
C ARG A 153 5.06 -6.93 -8.56
N LYS A 154 4.87 -5.61 -8.41
CA LYS A 154 5.01 -4.62 -9.51
C LYS A 154 6.37 -4.65 -10.24
N ASN A 155 7.40 -5.17 -9.59
CA ASN A 155 8.75 -5.32 -10.15
C ASN A 155 9.06 -6.75 -10.66
N ALA A 156 8.07 -7.65 -10.71
CA ALA A 156 8.26 -8.99 -11.24
C ALA A 156 8.44 -8.95 -12.77
N GLN A 157 9.46 -9.66 -13.26
CA GLN A 157 9.74 -9.86 -14.68
C GLN A 157 9.04 -11.11 -15.20
#